data_AF-A0A1L7CW11-F1
#
_entry.id   AF-A0A1L7CW11-F1
#
_cell.length_a   1.000
_cell.length_b   1.000
_cell.length_c   1.000
_cell.angle_alpha   90.00
_cell.angle_beta   90.00
_cell.angle_gamma   90.00
#
_symmetry.space_group_name_H-M   'P 1'
#
loop_
_entity.id
_entity.type
_entity.pdbx_description
1 polymer ?
#
loop_
_entity_poly.entity_id
_entity_poly.type
_entity_poly.pdbx_seq_one_letter_code
_entity_poly.pdbx_strand_id
1 'polypeptide(L)' 'MADLIDEVRARVAALLDLDPGEVAEDAHLPDLGLDSVQLMEIETMLRDAGADVDVADLAEEQTLAAWRALLAH' A
#
# COMPACT_ATOMS: atom_id res chain seq x y z
N MET A 1 -0.71 1.11 -14.01
CA MET A 1 -1.22 0.69 -12.69
C MET A 1 -0.55 -0.57 -12.13
N ALA A 2 -0.23 -1.60 -12.93
CA ALA A 2 0.42 -2.80 -12.38
C ALA A 2 1.74 -2.46 -11.66
N ASP A 3 2.57 -1.63 -12.28
CA ASP A 3 3.85 -1.17 -11.74
C ASP A 3 3.70 -0.38 -10.43
N LEU A 4 2.70 0.49 -10.30
CA LEU A 4 2.50 1.31 -9.10
C LEU A 4 2.21 0.46 -7.86
N ILE A 5 1.42 -0.60 -7.99
CA ILE A 5 1.15 -1.51 -6.88
C ILE A 5 2.37 -2.36 -6.52
N ASP A 6 3.19 -2.74 -7.50
CA ASP A 6 4.44 -3.43 -7.21
C ASP A 6 5.45 -2.50 -6.52
N GLU A 7 5.47 -1.21 -6.85
CA GLU A 7 6.22 -0.20 -6.11
C GLU A 7 5.72 -0.03 -4.68
N VAL A 8 4.41 0.01 -4.47
CA VAL A 8 3.80 0.05 -3.12
C VAL A 8 4.17 -1.21 -2.33
N ARG A 9 4.08 -2.40 -2.94
CA ARG A 9 4.50 -3.66 -2.30
C ARG A 9 5.96 -3.59 -1.86
N ALA A 10 6.86 -3.15 -2.74
CA ALA A 10 8.28 -3.01 -2.43
C ALA A 10 8.50 -2.00 -1.29
N ARG A 11 7.73 -0.90 -1.29
CA ARG A 11 7.80 0.11 -0.24
C ARG A 11 7.30 -0.40 1.12
N VAL A 12 6.18 -1.10 1.14
CA VAL A 12 5.62 -1.75 2.34
C VAL A 12 6.61 -2.75 2.90
N ALA A 13 7.16 -3.63 2.05
CA ALA A 13 8.16 -4.61 2.45
C ALA A 13 9.39 -3.94 3.09
N ALA A 14 9.90 -2.87 2.47
CA ALA A 14 11.03 -2.10 3.01
C ALA A 14 10.68 -1.39 4.34
N LEU A 15 9.44 -0.95 4.54
CA LEU A 15 8.98 -0.33 5.79
C LEU A 15 8.86 -1.34 6.94
N LEU A 16 8.58 -2.60 6.62
CA LEU A 16 8.36 -3.69 7.57
C LEU A 16 9.58 -4.60 7.74
N ASP A 17 10.70 -4.30 7.05
CA ASP A 17 11.90 -5.15 7.01
C ASP A 17 11.59 -6.60 6.53
N LEU A 18 10.68 -6.71 5.56
CA LEU A 18 10.24 -7.97 4.93
C LEU A 18 10.73 -8.06 3.48
N ASP A 19 10.75 -9.28 2.92
CA ASP A 19 10.91 -9.45 1.47
C ASP A 19 9.59 -9.11 0.75
N PRO A 20 9.61 -8.45 -0.43
CA PRO A 20 8.40 -8.17 -1.20
C PRO A 20 7.57 -9.42 -1.52
N GLY A 21 8.22 -10.57 -1.68
CA GLY A 21 7.56 -11.87 -1.88
C GLY A 21 6.81 -12.40 -0.67
N GLU A 22 7.06 -11.87 0.53
CA GLU A 22 6.33 -12.21 1.77
C GLU A 22 5.05 -11.37 1.94
N VAL A 23 4.89 -10.28 1.19
CA VAL A 23 3.70 -9.42 1.23
C VAL A 23 2.69 -9.88 0.17
N ALA A 24 1.81 -10.80 0.56
CA ALA A 24 0.70 -11.27 -0.27
C ALA A 24 -0.29 -10.15 -0.60
N GLU A 25 -1.01 -10.25 -1.72
CA GLU A 25 -1.95 -9.18 -2.14
C GLU A 25 -3.15 -9.03 -1.21
N ASP A 26 -3.56 -10.13 -0.59
CA ASP A 26 -4.69 -10.28 0.33
C ASP A 26 -4.26 -10.24 1.80
N ALA A 27 -2.97 -10.05 2.09
CA ALA A 27 -2.50 -9.93 3.46
C ALA A 27 -3.00 -8.62 4.09
N HIS A 28 -3.51 -8.72 5.32
CA HIS A 28 -3.80 -7.55 6.15
C HIS A 28 -2.50 -6.92 6.62
N LEU A 29 -2.15 -5.77 6.04
CA LEU A 29 -0.90 -5.08 6.32
C LEU A 29 -0.69 -4.71 7.80
N PRO A 30 -1.72 -4.33 8.58
CA PRO A 30 -1.57 -4.11 10.02
C PRO A 30 -1.07 -5.33 10.79
N ASP A 31 -1.46 -6.55 10.37
CA ASP A 31 -0.98 -7.78 10.99
C ASP A 31 0.51 -8.04 10.70
N LEU A 32 1.02 -7.46 9.61
CA LEU A 32 2.45 -7.47 9.26
C LEU A 32 3.24 -6.34 9.95
N GLY A 33 2.55 -5.46 10.70
CA GLY A 33 3.16 -4.34 11.42
C GLY A 33 3.04 -2.99 10.71
N LEU A 34 2.14 -2.86 9.71
CA LEU A 34 1.87 -1.56 9.09
C LEU A 34 1.09 -0.65 10.05
N ASP A 35 1.69 0.51 10.36
CA ASP A 35 1.10 1.53 11.23
C ASP A 35 0.61 2.76 10.44
N SER A 36 -0.14 3.64 11.11
CA SER A 36 -0.71 4.85 10.49
C SER A 36 0.34 5.82 9.92
N VAL A 37 1.55 5.84 10.47
CA VAL A 37 2.66 6.68 9.94
C VAL A 37 3.10 6.15 8.58
N GLN A 38 3.30 4.84 8.46
CA GLN A 38 3.67 4.18 7.22
C GLN A 38 2.56 4.32 6.18
N LEU A 39 1.29 4.26 6.61
CA LEU A 39 0.14 4.50 5.74
C LEU A 39 0.16 5.91 5.12
N MET A 40 0.48 6.94 5.90
CA MET A 40 0.64 8.32 5.40
C MET A 40 1.80 8.45 4.40
N GLU A 41 2.90 7.72 4.62
CA GLU A 41 4.03 7.69 3.66
C GLU A 41 3.63 7.04 2.33
N ILE A 42 2.83 5.97 2.37
CA ILE A 42 2.30 5.30 1.17
C ILE A 42 1.32 6.19 0.43
N GLU A 43 0.38 6.83 1.15
CA GLU A 43 -0.55 7.81 0.58
C GLU A 43 0.19 8.94 -0.16
N THR A 44 1.22 9.51 0.48
CA THR A 44 2.02 10.57 -0.12
C THR A 44 2.70 10.09 -1.40
N MET A 45 3.30 8.89 -1.38
CA MET A 45 3.94 8.29 -2.55
C MET A 45 2.97 8.05 -3.70
N LEU A 46 1.75 7.56 -3.40
CA LEU A 46 0.70 7.35 -4.39
C LEU A 46 0.25 8.68 -5.01
N ARG A 47 0.03 9.72 -4.20
CA ARG A 47 -0.32 11.06 -4.70
C ARG A 47 0.78 11.69 -5.53
N ASP A 48 2.04 11.54 -5.13
CA ASP A 48 3.20 12.00 -5.92
C ASP A 48 3.30 11.30 -7.28
N ALA A 49 2.83 10.05 -7.37
CA ALA A 49 2.69 9.30 -8.62
C ALA A 49 1.45 9.69 -9.45
N GLY A 50 0.63 10.62 -8.96
CA GLY A 50 -0.57 11.13 -9.63
C GLY A 50 -1.86 10.38 -9.32
N ALA A 51 -1.87 9.50 -8.31
CA ALA A 51 -3.09 8.87 -7.83
C ALA A 51 -3.95 9.85 -7.00
N ASP A 52 -5.27 9.76 -7.15
CA ASP A 52 -6.24 10.51 -6.35
C ASP A 52 -6.76 9.60 -5.24
N VAL A 53 -6.04 9.56 -4.11
CA VAL A 53 -6.35 8.71 -2.96
C VAL A 53 -6.03 9.44 -1.66
N ASP A 54 -6.87 9.26 -0.65
CA ASP A 54 -6.67 9.78 0.69
C ASP A 54 -6.33 8.66 1.70
N VAL A 55 -5.72 9.03 2.82
CA VAL A 55 -5.41 8.09 3.90
C VAL A 55 -6.66 7.37 4.42
N ALA A 56 -7.82 8.02 4.36
CA ALA A 56 -9.10 7.43 4.75
C ALA A 56 -9.46 6.27 3.85
N ASP A 57 -9.31 6.45 2.53
CA ASP A 57 -9.58 5.42 1.53
C ASP A 57 -8.63 4.22 1.70
N LEU A 58 -7.34 4.47 1.93
CA LEU A 58 -6.36 3.41 2.17
C LEU A 58 -6.60 2.68 3.50
N ALA A 59 -7.15 3.37 4.50
CA ALA A 59 -7.43 2.82 5.82
C ALA A 59 -8.67 1.90 5.83
N GLU A 60 -9.59 2.03 4.86
CA GLU A 60 -10.79 1.17 4.79
C GLU A 60 -10.41 -0.30 4.66
N GLU A 61 -9.52 -0.62 3.71
CA GLU A 61 -9.03 -1.97 3.46
C GLU A 61 -7.53 -1.94 3.17
N GLN A 62 -6.74 -2.27 4.19
CA GLN A 62 -5.28 -2.23 4.14
C GLN A 62 -4.69 -3.53 3.57
N THR A 63 -5.04 -3.80 2.32
CA THR A 63 -4.49 -4.90 1.51
C THR A 63 -4.05 -4.35 0.16
N LEU A 64 -3.02 -4.93 -0.45
CA LEU A 64 -2.57 -4.48 -1.77
C LEU A 64 -3.63 -4.73 -2.85
N ALA A 65 -4.46 -5.77 -2.70
CA ALA A 65 -5.58 -6.07 -3.59
C ALA A 65 -6.64 -4.97 -3.55
N ALA A 66 -7.01 -4.49 -2.37
CA ALA A 66 -7.97 -3.40 -2.21
C ALA A 66 -7.43 -2.09 -2.78
N TRP A 67 -6.19 -1.74 -2.46
CA TRP A 67 -5.55 -0.54 -3.01
C TRP A 67 -5.40 -0.61 -4.54
N ARG A 68 -5.10 -1.79 -5.10
CA ARG A 68 -5.10 -1.99 -6.57
C ARG A 68 -6.45 -1.68 -7.17
N ALA A 69 -7.53 -2.17 -6.56
CA ALA A 69 -8.89 -1.93 -7.04
C ALA A 69 -9.25 -0.44 -6.95
N LEU A 70 -8.87 0.22 -5.86
CA LEU A 70 -9.09 1.65 -5.65
C LEU A 70 -8.41 2.49 -6.74
N LEU A 71 -7.15 2.18 -7.04
CA LEU A 71 -6.35 2.90 -8.03
C LEU A 71 -6.68 2.53 -9.48
N ALA A 72 -7.57 1.57 -9.72
CA ALA A 72 -7.99 1.18 -11.07
C ALA A 72 -9.13 2.06 -11.62
N HIS A 73 -9.71 2.91 -10.78
CA HIS A 73 -10.76 3.86 -11.12
C HIS A 73 -10.21 5.21 -11.59
#